data_AF-A0A243WHL9-F1
#
_entry.id   AF-A0A243WHL9-F1
#
_cell.length_a   1.000
_cell.length_b   1.000
_cell.length_c   1.000
_cell.angle_alpha   90.00
_cell.angle_beta   90.00
_cell.angle_gamma   90.00
#
_symmetry.space_group_name_H-M   'P 1'
#
loop_
_entity.id
_entity.type
_entity.pdbx_description
1 polymer ?
#
loop_
_entity_poly.entity_id
_entity_poly.type
_entity_poly.pdbx_seq_one_letter_code
_entity_poly.pdbx_strand_id
1 'polypeptide(L)'
;MFSANNPEASLQQLPADAYSHLAPCMSLLGMACTHLFSHPTDVVAQHVTALTGLDAAAVQELNAIDSTPALQRLLIERPLRLFDFVVVGQLCLESPLATPVLAFVQHQMQIDEVQLRTLLEYCQALGQQLRQALEQHLVGPSGAAALAPLHRRAQQLRTVFEQHADSLRPQLPAVVSLGFDDGHLQLLRLALLLVHELRHTQSSHPFLQALPRLTALPADEADALTTRLAAVQPTERLPLTLPELVLLYQAMHVCALAFVSDVLGTLGMEAAFPTTQAPSASSSDGSSRQAVVTLIVGFTRWVEKEFGQEPAVQTARQEITELAETLG
;
A
#
# COMPACT_ATOMS: atom_id res chain seq x y z
N MET A 1 7.82 -22.89 24.25
CA MET A 1 9.28 -22.62 24.33
C MET A 1 10.01 -23.94 24.21
N PHE A 2 10.73 -24.15 23.11
CA PHE A 2 11.51 -25.36 22.87
C PHE A 2 12.77 -25.32 23.74
N SER A 3 12.87 -26.21 24.73
CA SER A 3 14.02 -26.29 25.64
C SER A 3 15.22 -26.98 24.97
N ALA A 4 16.40 -26.39 25.12
CA ALA A 4 17.65 -26.78 24.47
C ALA A 4 18.25 -28.15 24.89
N ASN A 5 17.59 -28.93 25.74
CA ASN A 5 18.16 -30.13 26.37
C ASN A 5 17.65 -31.48 25.84
N ASN A 6 16.78 -31.51 24.82
CA ASN A 6 16.49 -32.73 24.04
C ASN A 6 15.65 -32.39 22.78
N PRO A 7 16.29 -31.99 21.66
CA PRO A 7 15.56 -31.51 20.47
C PRO A 7 14.82 -32.62 19.70
N GLU A 8 15.29 -33.88 19.73
CA GLU A 8 14.65 -35.00 19.00
C GLU A 8 13.27 -35.38 19.57
N ALA A 9 13.09 -35.26 20.89
CA ALA A 9 11.82 -35.55 21.56
C ALA A 9 10.79 -34.41 21.40
N SER A 10 11.24 -33.18 21.15
CA SER A 10 10.40 -31.97 21.32
C SER A 10 9.48 -31.66 20.14
N LEU A 11 9.74 -32.21 18.95
CA LEU A 11 8.85 -32.07 17.77
C LEU A 11 8.08 -33.35 17.44
N GLN A 12 8.52 -34.51 17.95
CA GLN A 12 7.77 -35.76 17.87
C GLN A 12 6.57 -35.78 18.85
N GLN A 13 6.63 -34.99 19.92
CA GLN A 13 5.53 -34.78 20.86
C GLN A 13 5.38 -33.29 21.14
N LEU A 14 4.54 -32.63 20.33
CA LEU A 14 4.21 -31.23 20.55
C LEU A 14 3.34 -31.06 21.81
N PRO A 15 3.56 -30.00 22.62
CA PRO A 15 2.61 -29.59 23.65
C PRO A 15 1.21 -29.42 23.08
N ALA A 16 0.16 -29.73 23.85
CA ALA A 16 -1.23 -29.68 23.38
C ALA A 16 -1.62 -28.31 22.78
N ASP A 17 -1.03 -27.23 23.28
CA ASP A 17 -1.25 -25.85 22.88
C ASP A 17 -0.25 -25.32 21.83
N ALA A 18 0.69 -26.14 21.34
CA ALA A 18 1.76 -25.69 20.44
C ALA A 18 1.24 -24.98 19.18
N TYR A 19 0.18 -25.49 18.55
CA TYR A 19 -0.41 -24.82 17.39
C TYR A 19 -0.96 -23.44 17.74
N SER A 20 -1.60 -23.26 18.90
CA SER A 20 -2.15 -21.95 19.29
C SER A 20 -1.08 -20.86 19.42
N HIS A 21 0.14 -21.24 19.85
CA HIS A 21 1.29 -20.32 19.90
C HIS A 21 1.85 -20.01 18.51
N LEU A 22 1.83 -20.98 17.59
CA LEU A 22 2.35 -20.83 16.23
C LEU A 22 1.34 -20.24 15.24
N ALA A 23 0.04 -20.32 15.54
CA ALA A 23 -1.05 -19.97 14.65
C ALA A 23 -0.95 -18.55 14.07
N PRO A 24 -0.59 -17.50 14.83
CA PRO A 24 -0.43 -16.16 14.26
C PRO A 24 0.69 -16.09 13.20
N CYS A 25 1.84 -16.72 13.47
CA CYS A 25 2.95 -16.79 12.53
C CYS A 25 2.60 -17.64 11.31
N MET A 26 2.03 -18.83 11.51
CA MET A 26 1.57 -19.72 10.44
C MET A 26 0.55 -19.05 9.53
N SER A 27 -0.41 -18.31 10.11
CA SER A 27 -1.40 -17.54 9.36
C SER A 27 -0.76 -16.46 8.52
N LEU A 28 0.18 -15.69 9.08
CA LEU A 28 0.85 -14.61 8.36
C LEU A 28 1.72 -15.14 7.20
N LEU A 29 2.50 -16.19 7.45
CA LEU A 29 3.27 -16.89 6.42
C LEU A 29 2.33 -17.47 5.34
N GLY A 30 1.19 -18.02 5.77
CA GLY A 30 0.16 -18.56 4.89
C GLY A 30 -0.49 -17.53 3.97
N MET A 31 -0.80 -16.35 4.50
CA MET A 31 -1.29 -15.22 3.70
C MET A 31 -0.24 -14.76 2.69
N ALA A 32 1.02 -14.66 3.11
CA ALA A 32 2.13 -14.26 2.23
C ALA A 32 2.35 -15.26 1.08
N CYS A 33 2.38 -16.56 1.39
CA CYS A 33 2.45 -17.62 0.38
C CYS A 33 1.21 -17.65 -0.53
N THR A 34 0.01 -17.46 0.01
CA THR A 34 -1.22 -17.41 -0.79
C THR A 34 -1.18 -16.23 -1.76
N HIS A 35 -0.68 -15.08 -1.32
CA HIS A 35 -0.50 -13.92 -2.17
C HIS A 35 0.51 -14.19 -3.30
N LEU A 36 1.66 -14.81 -2.99
CA LEU A 36 2.64 -15.22 -4.01
C LEU A 36 2.01 -16.13 -5.08
N PHE A 37 1.21 -17.12 -4.69
CA PHE A 37 0.63 -18.09 -5.62
C PHE A 37 -0.75 -17.71 -6.18
N SER A 38 -1.23 -16.49 -5.89
CA SER A 38 -2.46 -15.97 -6.48
C SER A 38 -2.36 -15.83 -8.00
N HIS A 39 -1.14 -15.64 -8.51
CA HIS A 39 -0.81 -15.56 -9.93
C HIS A 39 0.25 -16.64 -10.27
N PRO A 40 -0.16 -17.90 -10.48
CA PRO A 40 0.77 -19.02 -10.66
C PRO A 40 1.64 -18.91 -11.93
N THR A 41 1.30 -18.00 -12.84
CA THR A 41 2.11 -17.67 -14.03
C THR A 41 3.29 -16.75 -13.73
N ASP A 42 3.36 -16.17 -12.53
CA ASP A 42 4.44 -15.27 -12.15
C ASP A 42 5.78 -16.00 -12.07
N VAL A 43 6.83 -15.32 -12.54
CA VAL A 43 8.18 -15.90 -12.65
C VAL A 43 8.68 -16.38 -11.28
N VAL A 44 8.44 -15.61 -10.22
CA VAL A 44 8.84 -15.99 -8.85
C VAL A 44 8.07 -17.22 -8.38
N ALA A 45 6.75 -17.26 -8.58
CA ALA A 45 5.92 -18.41 -8.20
C ALA A 45 6.40 -19.69 -8.90
N GLN A 46 6.69 -19.64 -10.21
CA GLN A 46 7.21 -20.78 -10.97
C GLN A 46 8.56 -21.28 -10.45
N HIS A 47 9.50 -20.37 -10.15
CA HIS A 47 10.80 -20.74 -9.61
C HIS A 47 10.68 -21.33 -8.20
N VAL A 48 9.80 -20.79 -7.35
CA VAL A 48 9.53 -21.34 -6.03
C VAL A 48 8.96 -22.75 -6.16
N THR A 49 7.96 -22.97 -7.03
CA THR A 49 7.40 -24.30 -7.30
C THR A 49 8.47 -25.27 -7.83
N ALA A 50 9.34 -24.84 -8.74
CA ALA A 50 10.40 -25.68 -9.27
C ALA A 50 11.43 -26.10 -8.20
N LEU A 51 11.75 -25.21 -7.25
CA LEU A 51 12.76 -25.46 -6.21
C LEU A 51 12.23 -26.24 -5.00
N THR A 52 10.95 -26.10 -4.68
CA THR A 52 10.35 -26.62 -3.44
C THR A 52 9.20 -27.60 -3.64
N GLY A 53 8.58 -27.60 -4.82
CA GLY A 53 7.31 -28.29 -5.07
C GLY A 53 6.11 -27.64 -4.38
N LEU A 54 6.26 -26.44 -3.79
CA LEU A 54 5.14 -25.66 -3.26
C LEU A 54 4.40 -24.96 -4.40
N ASP A 55 3.09 -25.10 -4.40
CA ASP A 55 2.15 -24.41 -5.27
C ASP A 55 0.93 -23.94 -4.47
N ALA A 56 -0.06 -23.35 -5.15
CA ALA A 56 -1.28 -22.86 -4.51
C ALA A 56 -2.03 -23.96 -3.71
N ALA A 57 -2.09 -25.18 -4.25
CA ALA A 57 -2.76 -26.30 -3.61
C ALA A 57 -2.01 -26.74 -2.34
N ALA A 58 -0.69 -26.82 -2.41
CA ALA A 58 0.16 -27.14 -1.27
C ALA A 58 0.05 -26.11 -0.16
N VAL A 59 0.00 -24.82 -0.50
CA VAL A 59 -0.18 -23.73 0.47
C VAL A 59 -1.57 -23.79 1.10
N GLN A 60 -2.62 -24.09 0.32
CA GLN A 60 -3.97 -24.24 0.85
C GLN A 60 -4.07 -25.42 1.84
N GLU A 61 -3.44 -26.56 1.55
CA GLU A 61 -3.36 -27.70 2.47
C GLU A 61 -2.66 -27.32 3.79
N LEU A 62 -1.55 -26.56 3.70
CA LEU A 62 -0.80 -26.12 4.88
C LEU A 62 -1.57 -25.08 5.71
N ASN A 63 -2.32 -24.19 5.05
CA ASN A 63 -3.17 -23.21 5.72
C ASN A 63 -4.41 -23.83 6.37
N ALA A 64 -4.81 -25.04 5.95
CA ALA A 64 -5.92 -25.78 6.55
C ALA A 64 -5.55 -26.47 7.88
N ILE A 65 -4.29 -26.42 8.30
CA ILE A 65 -3.86 -26.93 9.60
C ILE A 65 -4.42 -26.00 10.67
N ASP A 66 -5.24 -26.54 11.57
CA ASP A 66 -5.98 -25.78 12.57
C ASP A 66 -5.73 -26.27 14.00
N SER A 67 -4.86 -27.28 14.17
CA SER A 67 -4.71 -28.01 15.41
C SER A 67 -3.33 -28.63 15.59
N THR A 68 -2.90 -28.76 16.85
CA THR A 68 -1.63 -29.40 17.21
C THR A 68 -1.48 -30.82 16.64
N PRO A 69 -2.50 -31.71 16.68
CA PRO A 69 -2.38 -33.05 16.11
C PRO A 69 -2.17 -33.04 14.59
N ALA A 70 -2.81 -32.11 13.87
CA ALA A 70 -2.62 -31.95 12.42
C ALA A 70 -1.19 -31.48 12.11
N LEU A 71 -0.68 -30.49 12.85
CA LEU A 71 0.70 -30.02 12.73
C LEU A 71 1.72 -31.13 13.02
N GLN A 72 1.49 -31.91 14.08
CA GLN A 72 2.35 -33.04 14.45
C GLN A 72 2.38 -34.11 13.36
N ARG A 73 1.22 -34.42 12.76
CA ARG A 73 1.14 -35.35 11.63
C ARG A 73 1.97 -34.85 10.44
N LEU A 74 1.87 -33.57 10.11
CA LEU A 74 2.67 -32.96 9.04
C LEU A 74 4.18 -33.06 9.32
N LEU A 75 4.61 -32.80 10.56
CA LEU A 75 6.02 -32.90 10.96
C LEU A 75 6.58 -34.32 10.84
N ILE A 76 5.75 -35.34 11.00
CA ILE A 76 6.14 -36.75 10.84
C ILE A 76 6.15 -37.14 9.36
N GLU A 77 5.10 -36.79 8.61
CA GLU A 77 4.90 -37.28 7.25
C GLU A 77 5.68 -36.46 6.20
N ARG A 78 5.73 -35.13 6.34
CA ARG A 78 6.27 -34.20 5.34
C ARG A 78 6.97 -32.97 5.96
N PRO A 79 7.99 -33.14 6.82
CA PRO A 79 8.66 -32.03 7.49
C PRO A 79 9.33 -31.05 6.52
N LEU A 80 9.84 -31.53 5.38
CA LEU A 80 10.43 -30.68 4.34
C LEU A 80 9.41 -29.70 3.74
N ARG A 81 8.14 -30.11 3.59
CA ARG A 81 7.08 -29.27 3.03
C ARG A 81 6.76 -28.09 3.97
N LEU A 82 6.78 -28.34 5.28
CA LEU A 82 6.63 -27.29 6.28
C LEU A 82 7.86 -26.36 6.32
N PHE A 83 9.07 -26.93 6.19
CA PHE A 83 10.31 -26.14 6.12
C PHE A 83 10.30 -25.19 4.92
N ASP A 84 10.04 -25.71 3.72
CA ASP A 84 9.99 -24.90 2.50
C ASP A 84 8.90 -23.82 2.62
N PHE A 85 7.75 -24.13 3.23
CA PHE A 85 6.67 -23.16 3.44
C PHE A 85 7.08 -22.02 4.35
N VAL A 86 7.76 -22.32 5.47
CA VAL A 86 8.26 -21.30 6.40
C VAL A 86 9.29 -20.42 5.71
N VAL A 87 10.23 -21.01 4.95
CA VAL A 87 11.26 -20.26 4.22
C VAL A 87 10.63 -19.34 3.16
N VAL A 88 9.71 -19.86 2.35
CA VAL A 88 9.05 -19.07 1.30
C VAL A 88 8.20 -17.96 1.92
N GLY A 89 7.43 -18.26 2.97
CA GLY A 89 6.61 -17.26 3.65
C GLY A 89 7.45 -16.13 4.25
N GLN A 90 8.60 -16.46 4.85
CA GLN A 90 9.54 -15.45 5.36
C GLN A 90 10.09 -14.57 4.24
N LEU A 91 10.52 -15.16 3.12
CA LEU A 91 11.00 -14.42 1.96
C LEU A 91 9.93 -13.51 1.36
N CYS A 92 8.66 -13.96 1.33
CA CYS A 92 7.54 -13.12 0.91
C CYS A 92 7.37 -11.90 1.82
N LEU A 93 7.44 -12.10 3.15
CA LEU A 93 7.33 -11.03 4.15
C LEU A 93 8.55 -10.09 4.19
N GLU A 94 9.72 -10.55 3.71
CA GLU A 94 10.93 -9.74 3.54
C GLU A 94 10.95 -9.00 2.18
N SER A 95 10.02 -9.31 1.28
CA SER A 95 9.95 -8.76 -0.08
C SER A 95 8.82 -7.72 -0.24
N PRO A 96 8.74 -7.03 -1.39
CA PRO A 96 7.62 -6.12 -1.68
C PRO A 96 6.23 -6.78 -1.67
N LEU A 97 6.13 -8.12 -1.73
CA LEU A 97 4.86 -8.84 -1.56
C LEU A 97 4.25 -8.69 -0.16
N ALA A 98 5.05 -8.28 0.84
CA ALA A 98 4.56 -8.08 2.20
C ALA A 98 3.53 -6.96 2.29
N THR A 99 3.67 -5.89 1.50
CA THR A 99 2.84 -4.69 1.59
C THR A 99 1.32 -4.97 1.53
N PRO A 100 0.78 -5.66 0.51
CA PRO A 100 -0.66 -5.94 0.45
C PRO A 100 -1.12 -6.86 1.58
N VAL A 101 -0.28 -7.82 1.99
CA VAL A 101 -0.58 -8.75 3.08
C VAL A 101 -0.67 -8.02 4.42
N LEU A 102 0.29 -7.15 4.71
CA LEU A 102 0.34 -6.35 5.93
C LEU A 102 -0.78 -5.32 5.98
N ALA A 103 -1.12 -4.69 4.85
CA ALA A 103 -2.27 -3.80 4.75
C ALA A 103 -3.60 -4.53 5.04
N PHE A 104 -3.76 -5.76 4.53
CA PHE A 104 -4.91 -6.60 4.83
C PHE A 104 -4.98 -6.94 6.33
N VAL A 105 -3.88 -7.36 6.94
CA VAL A 105 -3.81 -7.67 8.38
C VAL A 105 -4.14 -6.44 9.23
N GLN A 106 -3.58 -5.28 8.86
CA GLN A 106 -3.86 -4.02 9.53
C GLN A 106 -5.35 -3.69 9.52
N HIS A 107 -6.00 -3.83 8.36
CA HIS A 107 -7.42 -3.57 8.20
C HIS A 107 -8.29 -4.59 8.95
N GLN A 108 -7.96 -5.88 8.84
CA GLN A 108 -8.72 -6.96 9.47
C GLN A 108 -8.66 -6.89 11.00
N MET A 109 -7.49 -6.58 11.56
CA MET A 109 -7.28 -6.51 13.00
C MET A 109 -7.56 -5.13 13.59
N GLN A 110 -7.79 -4.11 12.75
CA GLN A 110 -7.98 -2.71 13.16
C GLN A 110 -6.84 -2.18 14.04
N ILE A 111 -5.60 -2.54 13.69
CA ILE A 111 -4.40 -2.17 14.44
C ILE A 111 -3.67 -0.99 13.78
N ASP A 112 -2.95 -0.21 14.57
CA ASP A 112 -2.11 0.87 14.05
C ASP A 112 -0.77 0.33 13.50
N GLU A 113 0.04 1.21 12.91
CA GLU A 113 1.33 0.86 12.30
C GLU A 113 2.35 0.33 13.33
N VAL A 114 2.31 0.84 14.57
CA VAL A 114 3.23 0.41 15.64
C VAL A 114 2.89 -1.02 16.06
N GLN A 115 1.60 -1.29 16.28
CA GLN A 115 1.09 -2.61 16.62
C GLN A 115 1.34 -3.62 15.50
N LEU A 116 1.16 -3.22 14.24
CA LEU A 116 1.46 -4.05 13.07
C LEU A 116 2.96 -4.42 13.02
N ARG A 117 3.84 -3.46 13.28
CA ARG A 117 5.29 -3.71 13.33
C ARG A 117 5.65 -4.67 14.47
N THR A 118 5.09 -4.49 15.67
CA THR A 118 5.31 -5.40 16.80
C THR A 118 4.82 -6.82 16.49
N LEU A 119 3.65 -6.95 15.83
CA LEU A 119 3.14 -8.24 15.38
C LEU A 119 4.08 -8.90 14.37
N LEU A 120 4.56 -8.13 13.38
CA LEU A 120 5.48 -8.62 12.37
C LEU A 120 6.81 -9.10 12.99
N GLU A 121 7.42 -8.30 13.87
CA GLU A 121 8.65 -8.66 14.58
C GLU A 121 8.46 -9.94 15.39
N TYR A 122 7.34 -10.07 16.10
CA TYR A 122 6.99 -11.27 16.84
C TYR A 122 6.86 -12.50 15.91
N CYS A 123 6.11 -12.36 14.81
CA CYS A 123 5.91 -13.45 13.85
C CYS A 123 7.22 -13.84 13.13
N GLN A 124 8.11 -12.88 12.84
CA GLN A 124 9.42 -13.15 12.24
C GLN A 124 10.32 -13.91 13.20
N ALA A 125 10.41 -13.47 14.46
CA ALA A 125 11.19 -14.16 15.49
C ALA A 125 10.68 -15.58 15.70
N LEU A 126 9.35 -15.77 15.77
CA LEU A 126 8.74 -17.09 15.92
C LEU A 126 8.97 -17.97 14.68
N GLY A 127 8.89 -17.41 13.48
CA GLY A 127 9.18 -18.11 12.24
C GLY A 127 10.64 -18.57 12.17
N GLN A 128 11.58 -17.74 12.65
CA GLN A 128 13.00 -18.10 12.71
C GLN A 128 13.24 -19.25 13.70
N GLN A 129 12.59 -19.21 14.87
CA GLN A 129 12.64 -20.31 15.84
C GLN A 129 12.05 -21.60 15.27
N LEU A 130 10.91 -21.52 14.58
CA LEU A 130 10.28 -22.65 13.92
C LEU A 130 11.19 -23.25 12.84
N ARG A 131 11.81 -22.41 12.01
CA ARG A 131 12.77 -22.84 10.99
C ARG A 131 13.97 -23.56 11.63
N GLN A 132 14.56 -23.01 12.68
CA GLN A 132 15.68 -23.65 13.38
C GLN A 132 15.28 -25.00 13.97
N ALA A 133 14.09 -25.10 14.57
CA ALA A 133 13.57 -26.35 15.09
C ALA A 133 13.35 -27.39 13.97
N LEU A 134 12.84 -26.96 12.81
CA LEU A 134 12.69 -27.82 11.63
C LEU A 134 14.04 -28.28 11.06
N GLU A 135 15.04 -27.40 11.00
CA GLU A 135 16.39 -27.76 10.60
C GLU A 135 16.97 -28.85 11.51
N GLN A 136 16.82 -28.69 12.83
CA GLN A 136 17.24 -29.71 13.81
C GLN A 136 16.51 -31.04 13.64
N HIS A 137 15.19 -31.00 13.36
CA HIS A 137 14.40 -32.20 13.10
C HIS A 137 14.80 -32.93 11.82
N LEU A 138 15.14 -32.17 10.77
CA LEU A 138 15.54 -32.72 9.46
C LEU A 138 16.97 -33.27 9.44
N VAL A 139 17.85 -32.80 10.32
CA VAL A 139 19.23 -33.29 10.44
C VAL A 139 19.28 -34.77 10.83
N GLY A 140 18.40 -35.19 11.74
CA GLY A 140 18.40 -36.55 12.30
C GLY A 140 19.80 -37.01 12.75
N PRO A 141 20.14 -38.31 12.64
CA PRO A 141 21.45 -38.82 13.03
C PRO A 141 22.57 -38.47 12.03
N SER A 142 22.24 -37.87 10.88
CA SER A 142 23.17 -37.60 9.77
C SER A 142 24.04 -36.35 9.99
N GLY A 143 23.78 -35.56 11.04
CA GLY A 143 24.58 -34.40 11.43
C GLY A 143 24.53 -33.24 10.43
N ALA A 144 25.37 -32.23 10.65
CA ALA A 144 25.32 -30.94 9.94
C ALA A 144 25.43 -31.03 8.40
N ALA A 145 25.97 -32.12 7.84
CA ALA A 145 26.05 -32.33 6.39
C ALA A 145 24.68 -32.44 5.72
N ALA A 146 23.65 -32.88 6.44
CA ALA A 146 22.27 -32.96 5.95
C ALA A 146 21.62 -31.57 5.72
N LEU A 147 22.15 -30.52 6.35
CA LEU A 147 21.63 -29.15 6.21
C LEU A 147 22.14 -28.43 4.95
N ALA A 148 23.31 -28.79 4.45
CA ALA A 148 23.91 -28.15 3.28
C ALA A 148 22.97 -28.04 2.06
N PRO A 149 22.22 -29.08 1.65
CA PRO A 149 21.25 -28.95 0.56
C PRO A 149 20.07 -28.02 0.91
N LEU A 150 19.60 -28.01 2.16
CA LEU A 150 18.51 -27.14 2.61
C LEU A 150 18.93 -25.67 2.62
N HIS A 151 20.13 -25.38 3.14
CA HIS A 151 20.69 -24.03 3.15
C HIS A 151 20.97 -23.53 1.73
N ARG A 152 21.47 -24.41 0.84
CA ARG A 152 21.63 -24.08 -0.58
C ARG A 152 20.29 -23.74 -1.23
N ARG A 153 19.23 -24.53 -0.98
CA ARG A 153 17.89 -24.24 -1.49
C ARG A 153 17.35 -22.91 -0.97
N ALA A 154 17.46 -22.66 0.33
CA ALA A 154 17.03 -21.40 0.94
C ALA A 154 17.77 -20.19 0.35
N GLN A 155 19.07 -20.34 0.06
CA GLN A 155 19.86 -19.31 -0.63
C GLN A 155 19.40 -19.11 -2.08
N GLN A 156 19.13 -20.18 -2.83
CA GLN A 156 18.61 -20.09 -4.19
C GLN A 156 17.25 -19.38 -4.22
N LEU A 157 16.35 -19.69 -3.29
CA LEU A 157 15.07 -19.00 -3.14
C LEU A 157 15.29 -17.51 -2.87
N ARG A 158 16.15 -17.17 -1.91
CA ARG A 158 16.48 -15.76 -1.63
C ARG A 158 16.97 -15.02 -2.87
N THR A 159 17.88 -15.63 -3.64
CA THR A 159 18.38 -15.06 -4.90
C THR A 159 17.26 -14.84 -5.93
N VAL A 160 16.29 -15.75 -6.04
CA VAL A 160 15.12 -15.55 -6.92
C VAL A 160 14.30 -14.33 -6.48
N PHE A 161 14.00 -14.19 -5.20
CA PHE A 161 13.26 -13.04 -4.67
C PHE A 161 14.03 -11.73 -4.89
N GLU A 162 15.34 -11.72 -4.67
CA GLU A 162 16.19 -10.54 -4.89
C GLU A 162 16.27 -10.16 -6.38
N GLN A 163 16.47 -11.14 -7.27
CA GLN A 163 16.54 -10.90 -8.73
C GLN A 163 15.24 -10.37 -9.33
N HIS A 164 14.11 -10.72 -8.73
CA HIS A 164 12.78 -10.39 -9.21
C HIS A 164 12.04 -9.37 -8.33
N ALA A 165 12.74 -8.71 -7.39
CA ALA A 165 12.13 -7.82 -6.40
C ALA A 165 11.26 -6.72 -7.03
N ASP A 166 11.65 -6.17 -8.18
CA ASP A 166 10.87 -5.14 -8.85
C ASP A 166 9.57 -5.68 -9.48
N SER A 167 9.58 -6.91 -9.98
CA SER A 167 8.37 -7.57 -10.49
C SER A 167 7.39 -7.99 -9.38
N LEU A 168 7.88 -8.08 -8.13
CA LEU A 168 7.09 -8.42 -6.96
C LEU A 168 6.39 -7.21 -6.33
N ARG A 169 6.71 -5.98 -6.76
CA ARG A 169 6.01 -4.80 -6.28
C ARG A 169 4.57 -4.87 -6.80
N PRO A 170 3.56 -4.65 -5.94
CA PRO A 170 2.19 -4.52 -6.40
C PRO A 170 2.16 -3.44 -7.48
N GLN A 171 1.85 -3.82 -8.71
CA GLN A 171 1.65 -2.82 -9.75
C GLN A 171 0.36 -2.11 -9.40
N LEU A 172 0.45 -0.82 -9.05
CA LEU A 172 -0.76 -0.03 -8.94
C LEU A 172 -1.49 -0.13 -10.27
N PRO A 173 -2.82 -0.34 -10.25
CA PRO A 173 -3.57 -0.44 -11.48
C PRO A 173 -3.31 0.82 -12.30
N ALA A 174 -2.94 0.66 -13.57
CA ALA A 174 -2.70 1.78 -14.49
C ALA A 174 -3.90 2.74 -14.59
N VAL A 175 -5.08 2.28 -14.14
CA VAL A 175 -6.34 3.02 -14.05
C VAL A 175 -6.98 2.77 -12.68
N VAL A 176 -7.17 3.83 -11.90
CA VAL A 176 -7.87 3.84 -10.61
C VAL A 176 -9.32 4.27 -10.87
N SER A 177 -10.29 3.51 -10.37
CA SER A 177 -11.71 3.82 -10.56
C SER A 177 -12.29 4.46 -9.30
N LEU A 178 -12.58 5.76 -9.34
CA LEU A 178 -13.07 6.54 -8.20
C LEU A 178 -14.54 6.90 -8.35
N GLY A 179 -15.34 6.69 -7.31
CA GLY A 179 -16.69 7.22 -7.21
C GLY A 179 -16.68 8.51 -6.41
N PHE A 180 -17.24 9.58 -6.98
CA PHE A 180 -17.38 10.86 -6.29
C PHE A 180 -18.86 11.13 -6.00
N ASP A 181 -19.15 11.65 -4.80
CA ASP A 181 -20.43 12.32 -4.58
C ASP A 181 -20.45 13.67 -5.32
N ASP A 182 -21.63 14.29 -5.39
CA ASP A 182 -21.81 15.54 -6.14
C ASP A 182 -20.90 16.66 -5.61
N GLY A 183 -20.71 16.77 -4.29
CA GLY A 183 -19.86 17.79 -3.68
C GLY A 183 -18.39 17.66 -4.09
N HIS A 184 -17.84 16.44 -4.03
CA HIS A 184 -16.47 16.17 -4.46
C HIS A 184 -16.29 16.38 -5.97
N LEU A 185 -17.26 15.99 -6.78
CA LEU A 185 -17.18 16.15 -8.23
C LEU A 185 -17.19 17.62 -8.64
N GLN A 186 -18.05 18.45 -8.04
CA GLN A 186 -18.07 19.89 -8.28
C GLN A 186 -16.78 20.57 -7.83
N LEU A 187 -16.20 20.11 -6.72
CA LEU A 187 -14.94 20.63 -6.23
C LEU A 187 -13.75 20.31 -7.17
N LEU A 188 -13.69 19.09 -7.71
CA LEU A 188 -12.68 18.73 -8.70
C LEU A 188 -12.80 19.57 -9.99
N ARG A 189 -14.03 19.78 -10.46
CA ARG A 189 -14.32 20.67 -11.60
C ARG A 189 -13.88 22.10 -11.31
N LEU A 190 -14.19 22.61 -10.12
CA LEU A 190 -13.80 23.95 -9.70
C LEU A 190 -12.28 24.10 -9.61
N ALA A 191 -11.59 23.13 -9.05
CA ALA A 191 -10.14 23.15 -8.92
C ALA A 191 -9.45 23.20 -10.28
N LEU A 192 -9.90 22.39 -11.24
CA LEU A 192 -9.37 22.43 -12.61
C LEU A 192 -9.68 23.73 -13.33
N LEU A 193 -10.91 24.21 -13.23
CA LEU A 193 -11.32 25.49 -13.83
C LEU A 193 -10.50 26.65 -13.25
N LEU A 194 -10.31 26.68 -11.94
CA LEU A 194 -9.51 27.71 -11.29
C LEU A 194 -8.07 27.67 -11.77
N VAL A 195 -7.44 26.50 -11.85
CA VAL A 195 -6.07 26.39 -12.36
C VAL A 195 -5.98 26.88 -13.80
N HIS A 196 -6.97 26.55 -14.64
CA HIS A 196 -7.06 27.05 -16.01
C HIS A 196 -7.09 28.60 -16.02
N GLU A 197 -8.01 29.22 -15.28
CA GLU A 197 -8.14 30.69 -15.21
C GLU A 197 -6.90 31.39 -14.64
N LEU A 198 -6.32 30.86 -13.56
CA LEU A 198 -5.15 31.45 -12.90
C LEU A 198 -3.92 31.45 -13.82
N ARG A 199 -3.76 30.44 -14.68
CA ARG A 199 -2.65 30.38 -15.64
C ARG A 199 -2.75 31.40 -16.77
N HIS A 200 -3.97 31.77 -17.16
CA HIS A 200 -4.20 32.77 -18.20
C HIS A 200 -4.22 34.20 -17.67
N THR A 201 -4.23 34.37 -16.35
CA THR A 201 -4.22 35.68 -15.69
C THR A 201 -2.83 36.29 -15.71
N GLN A 202 -2.66 37.41 -16.42
CA GLN A 202 -1.41 38.18 -16.39
C GLN A 202 -1.30 38.97 -15.08
N SER A 203 -0.41 38.55 -14.19
CA SER A 203 -0.18 39.20 -12.90
C SER A 203 1.28 39.11 -12.47
N SER A 204 1.73 40.10 -11.70
CA SER A 204 3.06 40.11 -11.07
C SER A 204 3.13 39.32 -9.76
N HIS A 205 2.03 38.69 -9.34
CA HIS A 205 1.99 37.94 -8.09
C HIS A 205 2.94 36.71 -8.14
N PRO A 206 3.86 36.52 -7.16
CA PRO A 206 4.83 35.42 -7.15
C PRO A 206 4.20 34.03 -7.35
N PHE A 207 3.09 33.76 -6.64
CA PHE A 207 2.28 32.55 -6.81
C PHE A 207 1.87 32.27 -8.26
N LEU A 208 1.38 33.27 -9.00
CA LEU A 208 0.92 33.10 -10.39
C LEU A 208 2.09 32.93 -11.36
N GLN A 209 3.25 33.50 -11.04
CA GLN A 209 4.48 33.27 -11.81
C GLN A 209 5.09 31.89 -11.58
N ALA A 210 4.84 31.29 -10.42
CA ALA A 210 5.30 29.95 -10.07
C ALA A 210 4.35 28.85 -10.61
N LEU A 211 3.06 29.15 -10.78
CA LEU A 211 2.06 28.18 -11.25
C LEU A 211 2.42 27.47 -12.58
N PRO A 212 2.99 28.13 -13.61
CA PRO A 212 3.42 27.46 -14.84
C PRO A 212 4.59 26.50 -14.67
N ARG A 213 5.29 26.50 -13.52
CA ARG A 213 6.43 25.61 -13.24
C ARG A 213 6.02 24.23 -12.74
N LEU A 214 4.74 24.03 -12.39
CA LEU A 214 4.23 22.73 -11.97
C LEU A 214 4.25 21.75 -13.15
N THR A 215 5.01 20.67 -13.03
CA THR A 215 5.27 19.76 -14.16
C THR A 215 4.07 18.88 -14.51
N ALA A 216 3.23 18.55 -13.53
CA ALA A 216 2.05 17.71 -13.72
C ALA A 216 0.76 18.49 -14.08
N LEU A 217 0.90 19.77 -14.47
CA LEU A 217 -0.18 20.60 -14.98
C LEU A 217 0.09 21.10 -16.42
N PRO A 218 0.29 20.22 -17.42
CA PRO A 218 0.27 20.65 -18.82
C PRO A 218 -1.14 21.10 -19.22
N ALA A 219 -1.24 22.18 -20.02
CA ALA A 219 -2.52 22.80 -20.36
C ALA A 219 -3.45 21.82 -21.13
N ASP A 220 -2.90 21.09 -22.08
CA ASP A 220 -3.67 20.17 -22.93
C ASP A 220 -4.31 19.01 -22.13
N GLU A 221 -3.60 18.46 -21.12
CA GLU A 221 -4.14 17.37 -20.30
C GLU A 221 -5.17 17.88 -19.28
N ALA A 222 -4.98 19.09 -18.75
CA ALA A 222 -5.95 19.73 -17.85
C ALA A 222 -7.27 20.02 -18.59
N ASP A 223 -7.21 20.50 -19.82
CA ASP A 223 -8.40 20.80 -20.63
C ASP A 223 -9.14 19.51 -21.05
N ALA A 224 -8.39 18.46 -21.42
CA ALA A 224 -8.95 17.15 -21.71
C ALA A 224 -9.66 16.55 -20.48
N LEU A 225 -9.04 16.63 -19.30
CA LEU A 225 -9.62 16.11 -18.07
C LEU A 225 -10.83 16.93 -17.61
N THR A 226 -10.80 18.25 -17.78
CA THR A 226 -11.93 19.15 -17.52
C THR A 226 -13.15 18.76 -18.36
N THR A 227 -12.93 18.54 -19.66
CA THR A 227 -13.99 18.11 -20.60
C THR A 227 -14.57 16.75 -20.20
N ARG A 228 -13.72 15.79 -19.82
CA ARG A 228 -14.16 14.48 -19.33
C ARG A 228 -14.98 14.62 -18.04
N LEU A 229 -14.49 15.36 -17.05
CA LEU A 229 -15.17 15.56 -15.77
C LEU A 229 -16.50 16.29 -15.90
N ALA A 230 -16.66 17.18 -16.89
CA ALA A 230 -17.93 17.84 -17.16
C ALA A 230 -19.05 16.86 -17.58
N ALA A 231 -18.68 15.76 -18.24
CA ALA A 231 -19.63 14.73 -18.70
C ALA A 231 -20.00 13.68 -17.64
N VAL A 232 -19.22 13.57 -16.56
CA VAL A 232 -19.40 12.55 -15.50
C VAL A 232 -20.60 12.89 -14.61
N GLN A 233 -21.42 11.90 -14.28
CA GLN A 233 -22.50 12.09 -13.30
C GLN A 233 -22.05 11.79 -11.86
N PRO A 234 -22.66 12.41 -10.84
CA PRO A 234 -22.44 12.01 -9.46
C PRO A 234 -22.70 10.50 -9.28
N THR A 235 -21.91 9.83 -8.44
CA THR A 235 -21.94 8.37 -8.19
C THR A 235 -21.47 7.47 -9.34
N GLU A 236 -21.14 8.03 -10.51
CA GLU A 236 -20.48 7.30 -11.58
C GLU A 236 -19.01 7.05 -11.23
N ARG A 237 -18.51 5.85 -11.55
CA ARG A 237 -17.11 5.51 -11.31
C ARG A 237 -16.24 6.05 -12.45
N LEU A 238 -15.38 7.00 -12.13
CA LEU A 238 -14.45 7.61 -13.07
C LEU A 238 -13.13 6.84 -13.11
N PRO A 239 -12.76 6.21 -14.24
CA PRO A 239 -11.42 5.70 -14.45
C PRO A 239 -10.43 6.86 -14.63
N LEU A 240 -9.40 6.90 -13.79
CA LEU A 240 -8.31 7.87 -13.81
C LEU A 240 -6.97 7.15 -13.96
N THR A 241 -6.16 7.60 -14.90
CA THR A 241 -4.75 7.19 -14.98
C THR A 241 -3.93 7.86 -13.88
N LEU A 242 -2.73 7.36 -13.60
CA LEU A 242 -1.84 7.98 -12.60
C LEU A 242 -1.50 9.45 -12.93
N PRO A 243 -1.18 9.85 -14.18
CA PRO A 243 -0.97 11.25 -14.53
C PRO A 243 -2.20 12.13 -14.23
N GLU A 244 -3.40 11.65 -14.57
CA GLU A 244 -4.65 12.36 -14.29
C GLU A 244 -4.90 12.52 -12.79
N LEU A 245 -4.56 11.50 -12.00
CA LEU A 245 -4.65 11.56 -10.55
C LEU A 245 -3.70 12.61 -9.95
N VAL A 246 -2.45 12.64 -10.44
CA VAL A 246 -1.44 13.62 -10.00
C VAL A 246 -1.86 15.05 -10.39
N LEU A 247 -2.43 15.22 -11.59
CA LEU A 247 -2.98 16.50 -12.04
C LEU A 247 -4.10 16.99 -11.11
N LEU A 248 -5.06 16.12 -10.77
CA LEU A 248 -6.13 16.45 -9.83
C LEU A 248 -5.57 16.77 -8.43
N TYR A 249 -4.57 16.03 -7.96
CA TYR A 249 -3.91 16.29 -6.69
C TYR A 249 -3.27 17.68 -6.63
N GLN A 250 -2.54 18.08 -7.68
CA GLN A 250 -1.95 19.42 -7.76
C GLN A 250 -3.03 20.51 -7.89
N ALA A 251 -4.03 20.30 -8.75
CA ALA A 251 -5.09 21.27 -8.95
C ALA A 251 -5.87 21.55 -7.66
N MET A 252 -6.14 20.51 -6.87
CA MET A 252 -6.80 20.62 -5.57
C MET A 252 -5.95 21.40 -4.56
N HIS A 253 -4.63 21.22 -4.55
CA HIS A 253 -3.74 22.01 -3.71
C HIS A 253 -3.65 23.47 -4.15
N VAL A 254 -3.52 23.74 -5.45
CA VAL A 254 -3.55 25.12 -5.98
C VAL A 254 -4.85 25.80 -5.60
N CYS A 255 -5.97 25.08 -5.70
CA CYS A 255 -7.27 25.54 -5.25
C CYS A 255 -7.28 25.89 -3.75
N ALA A 256 -6.76 25.02 -2.89
CA ALA A 256 -6.63 25.32 -1.46
C ALA A 256 -5.77 26.55 -1.20
N LEU A 257 -4.61 26.65 -1.83
CA LEU A 257 -3.68 27.76 -1.68
C LEU A 257 -4.30 29.08 -2.15
N ALA A 258 -5.04 29.09 -3.25
CA ALA A 258 -5.76 30.25 -3.75
C ALA A 258 -6.90 30.68 -2.82
N PHE A 259 -7.58 29.75 -2.14
CA PHE A 259 -8.64 30.05 -1.17
C PHE A 259 -8.11 30.54 0.18
N VAL A 260 -6.91 30.10 0.58
CA VAL A 260 -6.26 30.48 1.84
C VAL A 260 -5.46 31.79 1.69
N SER A 261 -5.11 32.18 0.46
CA SER A 261 -4.41 33.44 0.16
C SER A 261 -5.36 34.52 -0.37
N ASP A 262 -5.00 35.80 -0.19
CA ASP A 262 -5.69 36.94 -0.81
C ASP A 262 -5.44 37.04 -2.34
N VAL A 263 -4.95 35.98 -2.98
CA VAL A 263 -4.72 35.93 -4.43
C VAL A 263 -6.03 36.17 -5.19
N LEU A 264 -7.13 35.58 -4.73
CA LEU A 264 -8.44 35.81 -5.36
C LEU A 264 -8.95 37.26 -5.19
N GLY A 265 -8.64 37.89 -4.05
CA GLY A 265 -8.96 39.29 -3.76
C GLY A 265 -8.12 40.26 -4.58
N THR A 266 -6.82 40.02 -4.70
CA THR A 266 -5.89 40.83 -5.51
C THR A 266 -6.16 40.74 -7.01
N LEU A 267 -6.74 39.63 -7.48
CA LEU A 267 -7.16 39.45 -8.86
C LEU A 267 -8.58 39.98 -9.16
N GLY A 268 -9.32 40.46 -8.14
CA GLY A 268 -10.70 40.91 -8.30
C GLY A 268 -11.68 39.80 -8.66
N MET A 269 -11.30 38.52 -8.43
CA MET A 269 -12.10 37.34 -8.78
C MET A 269 -13.09 36.94 -7.68
N GLU A 270 -13.14 37.66 -6.56
CA GLU A 270 -14.07 37.37 -5.44
C GLU A 270 -15.54 37.35 -5.86
N ALA A 271 -15.91 38.14 -6.86
CA ALA A 271 -17.28 38.21 -7.39
C ALA A 271 -17.67 37.02 -8.30
N ALA A 272 -16.70 36.23 -8.77
CA ALA A 272 -16.94 35.05 -9.61
C ALA A 272 -17.28 33.80 -8.79
N PHE A 273 -17.04 33.83 -7.48
CA PHE A 273 -17.42 32.77 -6.56
C PHE A 273 -18.76 33.12 -5.90
N PRO A 274 -19.65 32.14 -5.67
CA PRO A 274 -20.94 32.38 -5.04
C PRO A 274 -20.72 32.82 -3.58
N THR A 275 -20.60 34.13 -3.37
CA THR A 275 -20.89 34.76 -2.09
C THR A 275 -22.39 35.01 -2.09
N THR A 276 -23.14 34.17 -1.38
CA THR A 276 -24.55 34.43 -1.10
C THR A 276 -24.66 35.70 -0.27
N GLN A 277 -24.74 36.86 -0.94
CA GLN A 277 -25.04 38.12 -0.29
C GLN A 277 -26.54 38.14 0.03
N ALA A 278 -26.87 37.91 1.30
CA ALA A 278 -28.04 38.51 1.93
C ALA A 278 -27.54 39.37 3.09
N PRO A 279 -27.92 40.66 3.19
CA PRO A 279 -27.46 41.51 4.27
C PRO A 279 -28.26 41.18 5.52
N SER A 280 -27.70 40.38 6.42
CA SER A 280 -28.16 40.27 7.80
C SER A 280 -27.02 39.80 8.67
N ALA A 281 -26.67 40.62 9.66
CA ALA A 281 -25.65 40.36 10.66
C ALA A 281 -25.87 39.02 11.37
N SER A 282 -25.00 38.04 11.14
CA SER A 282 -24.54 37.04 12.12
C SER A 282 -23.55 36.06 11.45
N SER A 283 -22.31 36.11 11.93
CA SER A 283 -21.26 35.07 11.89
C SER A 283 -21.58 33.74 11.17
N SER A 284 -21.34 33.65 9.85
CA SER A 284 -21.36 32.37 9.13
C SER A 284 -20.39 32.24 7.94
N ASP A 285 -19.56 33.24 7.64
CA ASP A 285 -18.57 33.21 6.53
C ASP A 285 -17.50 32.09 6.65
N GLY A 286 -17.40 31.42 7.79
CA GLY A 286 -16.48 30.28 7.98
C GLY A 286 -17.00 28.94 7.44
N SER A 287 -18.31 28.73 7.32
CA SER A 287 -18.87 27.37 7.14
C SER A 287 -18.62 26.77 5.76
N SER A 288 -18.65 27.58 4.69
CA SER A 288 -18.50 27.11 3.31
C SER A 288 -17.03 26.91 2.92
N ARG A 289 -16.16 27.88 3.23
CA ARG A 289 -14.71 27.76 3.03
C ARG A 289 -14.14 26.58 3.81
N GLN A 290 -14.58 26.38 5.05
CA GLN A 290 -14.11 25.26 5.88
C GLN A 290 -14.60 23.90 5.37
N ALA A 291 -15.80 23.82 4.78
CA ALA A 291 -16.28 22.59 4.12
C ALA A 291 -15.44 22.25 2.88
N VAL A 292 -15.14 23.26 2.03
CA VAL A 292 -14.27 23.09 0.85
C VAL A 292 -12.88 22.62 1.25
N VAL A 293 -12.25 23.26 2.25
CA VAL A 293 -10.93 22.84 2.75
C VAL A 293 -10.96 21.41 3.29
N THR A 294 -12.03 21.01 3.99
CA THR A 294 -12.18 19.65 4.52
C THR A 294 -12.23 18.61 3.40
N LEU A 295 -12.96 18.88 2.32
CA LEU A 295 -13.05 18.01 1.14
C LEU A 295 -11.70 17.92 0.42
N ILE A 296 -10.98 19.04 0.28
CA ILE A 296 -9.65 19.05 -0.32
C ILE A 296 -8.68 18.19 0.49
N VAL A 297 -8.61 18.42 1.82
CA VAL A 297 -7.74 17.66 2.72
C VAL A 297 -8.08 16.17 2.72
N GLY A 298 -9.36 15.82 2.63
CA GLY A 298 -9.81 14.43 2.52
C GLY A 298 -9.26 13.74 1.26
N PHE A 299 -9.41 14.39 0.10
CA PHE A 299 -8.90 13.88 -1.17
C PHE A 299 -7.37 13.77 -1.17
N THR A 300 -6.66 14.82 -0.75
CA THR A 300 -5.19 14.84 -0.79
C THR A 300 -4.56 13.84 0.17
N ARG A 301 -5.10 13.70 1.38
CA ARG A 301 -4.68 12.67 2.34
C ARG A 301 -4.91 11.26 1.79
N TRP A 302 -6.01 11.04 1.08
CA TRP A 302 -6.27 9.74 0.45
C TRP A 302 -5.24 9.45 -0.66
N VAL A 303 -4.95 10.41 -1.55
CA VAL A 303 -3.90 10.25 -2.58
C VAL A 303 -2.53 9.98 -1.95
N GLU A 304 -2.16 10.71 -0.90
CA GLU A 304 -0.88 10.49 -0.21
C GLU A 304 -0.80 9.13 0.48
N LYS A 305 -1.91 8.66 1.04
CA LYS A 305 -1.97 7.35 1.69
C LYS A 305 -1.81 6.21 0.68
N GLU A 306 -2.51 6.28 -0.45
CA GLU A 306 -2.55 5.18 -1.42
C GLU A 306 -1.42 5.26 -2.46
N PHE A 307 -0.93 6.47 -2.79
CA PHE A 307 0.04 6.73 -3.87
C PHE A 307 1.28 7.52 -3.42
N GLY A 308 1.47 7.80 -2.13
CA GLY A 308 2.57 8.66 -1.66
C GLY A 308 3.99 8.14 -1.93
N GLN A 309 4.13 6.87 -2.28
CA GLN A 309 5.41 6.27 -2.68
C GLN A 309 5.69 6.41 -4.20
N GLU A 310 4.72 6.85 -4.99
CA GLU A 310 4.90 7.06 -6.42
C GLU A 310 5.80 8.27 -6.68
N PRO A 311 6.85 8.14 -7.53
CA PRO A 311 7.75 9.24 -7.83
C PRO A 311 7.03 10.50 -8.30
N ALA A 312 5.99 10.34 -9.12
CA ALA A 312 5.20 11.45 -9.63
C ALA A 312 4.44 12.20 -8.51
N VAL A 313 3.91 11.50 -7.51
CA VAL A 313 3.23 12.12 -6.35
C VAL A 313 4.25 12.79 -5.43
N GLN A 314 5.43 12.20 -5.25
CA GLN A 314 6.51 12.81 -4.46
C GLN A 314 7.02 14.11 -5.09
N THR A 315 7.25 14.13 -6.41
CA THR A 315 7.60 15.34 -7.16
C THR A 315 6.48 16.37 -7.05
N ALA A 316 5.23 15.97 -7.29
CA ALA A 316 4.10 16.89 -7.19
C ALA A 316 3.98 17.53 -5.79
N ARG A 317 4.24 16.78 -4.73
CA ARG A 317 4.24 17.28 -3.35
C ARG A 317 5.37 18.29 -3.10
N GLN A 318 6.57 18.04 -3.62
CA GLN A 318 7.69 18.97 -3.54
C GLN A 318 7.34 20.29 -4.25
N GLU A 319 6.83 20.21 -5.47
CA GLU A 319 6.42 21.38 -6.26
C GLU A 319 5.32 22.21 -5.56
N ILE A 320 4.33 21.55 -4.95
CA ILE A 320 3.28 22.24 -4.18
C ILE A 320 3.85 22.92 -2.93
N THR A 321 4.85 22.31 -2.28
CA THR A 321 5.51 22.91 -1.11
C THR A 321 6.26 24.18 -1.52
N GLU A 322 7.04 24.11 -2.62
CA GLU A 322 7.71 25.28 -3.19
C GLU A 322 6.72 26.37 -3.63
N LEU A 323 5.56 25.99 -4.18
CA LEU A 323 4.52 26.94 -4.54
C LEU A 323 3.91 27.62 -3.31
N ALA A 324 3.66 26.89 -2.23
CA ALA A 324 3.13 27.45 -0.98
C ALA A 324 4.09 28.47 -0.35
N GLU A 325 5.41 28.25 -0.46
CA GLU A 325 6.43 29.20 0.01
C GLU A 325 6.36 30.55 -0.71
N THR A 326 5.85 30.62 -1.95
CA THR A 326 5.69 31.89 -2.68
C THR A 326 4.57 32.80 -2.14
N LEU A 327 3.78 32.32 -1.18
CA LEU A 327 2.70 33.06 -0.53
C LEU A 327 3.12 33.72 0.79
N GLY A 328 4.30 33.41 1.32
CA GLY A 328 4.87 34.00 2.55
C GLY A 328 5.75 35.21 2.27
#